data_AF-A0AA94UDZ8-F1
#
_entry.id   AF-A0AA94UDZ8-F1
#
_cell.length_a   1.000
_cell.length_b   1.000
_cell.length_c   1.000
_cell.angle_alpha   90.00
_cell.angle_beta   90.00
_cell.angle_gamma   90.00
#
_symmetry.space_group_name_H-M   'P 1'
#
loop_
_entity.id
_entity.type
_entity.pdbx_description
1 polymer ?
#
loop_
_entity_poly.entity_id
_entity_poly.type
_entity_poly.pdbx_seq_one_letter_code
_entity_poly.pdbx_strand_id
1 'polypeptide(L)'
;MGPEEFAEALHSGRGAGRVRDFSAHWRRASDDIVYVGDRTSHVGDLVDEHWPDNSSNAASNIRDHGRWMHNAASWGERLSKAAESAAAAYDYACRDTPSPSEFKDARQNIENQRRFGSPSDVLDANAAYNRLLSRAKKAGNEYYTRIEAALTTVGHPMVPPPLIAKRAVIPHGLVRGPGEWATKSRRDGPWRDYEQQVTGYPAGMEYDVPRDGGPPVAFDGFEPDVGPNGLLVEAKGTGYEWMVGDDGEFKPNIKGAQDISDELLRQYQVSLQTGIPIEWRVAEPKTAEAIANLIDDAGYGSRIHVVVVPPA
;
A
#
# COMPACT_ATOMS: atom_id res chain seq x y z
N MET A 1 -25.91 -29.62 3.62
CA MET A 1 -26.53 -28.98 4.80
C MET A 1 -28.01 -29.29 4.81
N GLY A 2 -28.55 -29.75 5.94
CA GLY A 2 -29.99 -29.97 6.12
C GLY A 2 -30.78 -28.66 6.32
N PRO A 3 -32.12 -28.63 6.17
CA PRO A 3 -32.89 -27.39 6.33
C PRO A 3 -32.88 -26.82 7.74
N GLU A 4 -32.85 -27.67 8.77
CA GLU A 4 -32.74 -27.23 10.17
C GLU A 4 -31.33 -26.73 10.50
N GLU A 5 -30.30 -27.41 10.00
CA GLU A 5 -28.90 -26.99 10.12
C GLU A 5 -28.67 -25.63 9.45
N PHE A 6 -29.31 -25.39 8.30
CA PHE A 6 -29.31 -24.09 7.64
C PHE A 6 -30.00 -23.01 8.49
N ALA A 7 -31.15 -23.32 9.09
CA ALA A 7 -31.85 -22.40 9.98
C ALA A 7 -31.00 -22.06 11.23
N GLU A 8 -30.37 -23.05 11.86
CA GLU A 8 -29.48 -22.82 12.99
C GLU A 8 -28.27 -21.96 12.63
N ALA A 9 -27.62 -22.25 11.49
CA ALA A 9 -26.49 -21.46 11.01
C ALA A 9 -26.89 -20.00 10.70
N LEU A 10 -28.05 -19.80 10.09
CA LEU A 10 -28.52 -18.49 9.66
C LEU A 10 -28.92 -17.59 10.85
N HIS A 11 -29.64 -18.16 11.82
CA HIS A 11 -30.20 -17.43 12.98
C HIS A 11 -29.20 -17.25 14.14
N SER A 12 -28.07 -17.96 14.15
CA SER A 12 -27.03 -17.81 15.18
C SER A 12 -26.01 -16.70 14.89
N GLY A 13 -26.06 -16.11 13.69
CA GLY A 13 -25.11 -15.09 13.24
C GLY A 13 -25.27 -13.73 13.91
N ARG A 14 -24.24 -12.87 13.77
CA ARG A 14 -24.23 -11.48 14.26
C ARG A 14 -25.03 -10.50 13.37
N GLY A 15 -25.71 -11.00 12.35
CA GLY A 15 -26.42 -10.20 11.36
C GLY A 15 -25.51 -9.57 10.29
N ALA A 16 -26.13 -8.84 9.36
CA ALA A 16 -25.46 -8.24 8.21
C ALA A 16 -24.83 -6.85 8.45
N GLY A 17 -24.83 -6.34 9.69
CA GLY A 17 -24.39 -4.98 10.01
C GLY A 17 -22.97 -4.65 9.51
N ARG A 18 -22.00 -5.55 9.75
CA ARG A 18 -20.61 -5.34 9.29
C ARG A 18 -20.46 -5.30 7.77
N VAL A 19 -21.31 -6.01 7.04
CA VAL A 19 -21.31 -5.99 5.57
C VAL A 19 -21.85 -4.65 5.06
N ARG A 20 -22.82 -4.05 5.78
CA ARG A 20 -23.30 -2.70 5.51
C ARG A 20 -22.27 -1.64 5.83
N ASP A 21 -21.55 -1.78 6.94
CA ASP A 21 -20.43 -0.88 7.28
C ASP A 21 -19.36 -0.91 6.19
N PHE A 22 -19.02 -2.10 5.70
CA PHE A 22 -18.12 -2.29 4.55
C PHE A 22 -18.65 -1.61 3.28
N SER A 23 -19.95 -1.78 2.97
CA SER A 23 -20.61 -1.11 1.83
C SER A 23 -20.50 0.42 1.93
N ALA A 24 -20.81 0.98 3.10
CA ALA A 24 -20.76 2.42 3.35
C ALA A 24 -19.34 2.98 3.33
N HIS A 25 -18.35 2.18 3.75
CA HIS A 25 -16.93 2.54 3.65
C HIS A 25 -16.50 2.64 2.18
N TRP A 26 -16.77 1.62 1.37
CA TRP A 26 -16.40 1.63 -0.05
C TRP A 26 -17.10 2.72 -0.85
N ARG A 27 -18.37 3.02 -0.55
CA ARG A 27 -19.08 4.11 -1.19
C ARG A 27 -18.38 5.46 -0.98
N ARG A 28 -18.01 5.77 0.27
CA ARG A 28 -17.28 7.02 0.59
C ARG A 28 -15.91 7.06 -0.07
N ALA A 29 -15.15 5.95 -0.01
CA ALA A 29 -13.86 5.86 -0.66
C ALA A 29 -13.96 6.06 -2.19
N SER A 30 -15.01 5.54 -2.84
CA SER A 30 -15.27 5.79 -4.25
C SER A 30 -15.51 7.27 -4.55
N ASP A 31 -16.30 7.97 -3.73
CA ASP A 31 -16.54 9.42 -3.87
C ASP A 31 -15.23 10.22 -3.75
N ASP A 32 -14.38 9.87 -2.78
CA ASP A 32 -13.07 10.48 -2.59
C ASP A 32 -12.15 10.23 -3.81
N ILE A 33 -12.15 9.02 -4.37
CA ILE A 33 -11.36 8.68 -5.55
C ILE A 33 -11.81 9.46 -6.79
N VAL A 34 -13.11 9.70 -6.97
CA VAL A 34 -13.62 10.57 -8.06
C VAL A 34 -13.02 11.96 -7.93
N TYR A 35 -13.11 12.56 -6.73
CA TYR A 35 -12.56 13.89 -6.48
C TYR A 35 -11.05 13.96 -6.74
N VAL A 36 -10.28 12.96 -6.31
CA VAL A 36 -8.83 12.89 -6.60
C VAL A 36 -8.59 12.72 -8.11
N GLY A 37 -9.38 11.87 -8.79
CA GLY A 37 -9.28 11.65 -10.23
C GLY A 37 -9.56 12.89 -11.08
N ASP A 38 -10.53 13.70 -10.67
CA ASP A 38 -10.82 15.01 -11.28
C ASP A 38 -9.63 15.96 -11.12
N ARG A 39 -9.08 16.06 -9.91
CA ARG A 39 -7.91 16.91 -9.64
C ARG A 39 -6.68 16.43 -10.42
N THR A 40 -6.45 15.13 -10.50
CA THR A 40 -5.35 14.56 -11.29
C THR A 40 -5.51 14.92 -12.75
N SER A 41 -6.72 14.77 -13.31
CA SER A 41 -6.98 15.14 -14.71
C SER A 41 -6.73 16.63 -14.95
N HIS A 42 -7.17 17.49 -14.03
CA HIS A 42 -6.95 18.93 -14.08
C HIS A 42 -5.46 19.30 -14.03
N VAL A 43 -4.63 18.59 -13.25
CA VAL A 43 -3.17 18.79 -13.29
C VAL A 43 -2.61 18.48 -14.68
N GLY A 44 -3.14 17.47 -15.37
CA GLY A 44 -2.79 17.19 -16.76
C GLY A 44 -3.11 18.37 -17.69
N ASP A 45 -4.24 19.04 -17.49
CA ASP A 45 -4.61 20.25 -18.23
C ASP A 45 -3.66 21.42 -17.98
N LEU A 46 -3.29 21.65 -16.72
CA LEU A 46 -2.35 22.72 -16.35
C LEU A 46 -0.95 22.47 -16.92
N VAL A 47 -0.49 21.21 -16.98
CA VAL A 47 0.79 20.86 -17.60
C VAL A 47 0.79 21.21 -19.08
N ASP A 48 -0.26 20.85 -19.82
CA ASP A 48 -0.37 21.23 -21.24
C ASP A 48 -0.45 22.75 -21.44
N GLU A 49 -1.16 23.46 -20.57
CA GLU A 49 -1.33 24.92 -20.65
C GLU A 49 -0.01 25.66 -20.41
N HIS A 50 0.77 25.22 -19.42
CA HIS A 50 1.99 25.93 -19.00
C HIS A 50 3.28 25.37 -19.59
N TRP A 51 3.25 24.17 -20.17
CA TRP A 51 4.40 23.51 -20.77
C TRP A 51 4.08 23.03 -22.18
N PRO A 52 3.95 23.94 -23.17
CA PRO A 52 3.48 23.62 -24.52
C PRO A 52 4.50 22.85 -25.37
N ASP A 53 5.60 22.40 -24.78
CA ASP A 53 6.52 21.51 -25.47
C ASP A 53 5.78 20.21 -25.81
N ASN A 54 5.82 19.86 -27.09
CA ASN A 54 5.11 18.73 -27.69
C ASN A 54 5.93 17.43 -27.65
N SER A 55 7.02 17.40 -26.88
CA SER A 55 7.90 16.24 -26.75
C SER A 55 7.58 15.38 -25.53
N SER A 56 6.88 15.95 -24.54
CA SER A 56 6.48 15.25 -23.32
C SER A 56 5.10 14.61 -23.43
N ASN A 57 4.98 13.36 -22.97
CA ASN A 57 3.69 12.67 -22.81
C ASN A 57 3.10 12.82 -21.39
N ALA A 58 3.69 13.67 -20.54
CA ALA A 58 3.31 13.78 -19.14
C ALA A 58 1.84 14.16 -18.94
N ALA A 59 1.36 15.22 -19.60
CA ALA A 59 -0.03 15.67 -19.48
C ALA A 59 -1.03 14.58 -19.88
N SER A 60 -0.80 13.90 -21.01
CA SER A 60 -1.63 12.76 -21.44
C SER A 60 -1.60 11.65 -20.40
N ASN A 61 -0.43 11.23 -19.91
CA ASN A 61 -0.34 10.13 -18.95
C ASN A 61 -0.99 10.49 -17.60
N ILE A 62 -0.92 11.76 -17.17
CA ILE A 62 -1.59 12.25 -15.96
C ILE A 62 -3.11 12.15 -16.14
N ARG A 63 -3.67 12.59 -17.27
CA ARG A 63 -5.11 12.44 -17.56
C ARG A 63 -5.53 10.98 -17.66
N ASP A 64 -4.70 10.13 -18.26
CA ASP A 64 -4.95 8.68 -18.34
C ASP A 64 -5.04 8.06 -16.94
N HIS A 65 -4.17 8.50 -16.02
CA HIS A 65 -4.22 8.09 -14.62
C HIS A 65 -5.48 8.62 -13.90
N GLY A 66 -5.89 9.86 -14.14
CA GLY A 66 -7.15 10.40 -13.64
C GLY A 66 -8.38 9.64 -14.14
N ARG A 67 -8.39 9.21 -15.42
CA ARG A 67 -9.44 8.32 -15.96
C ARG A 67 -9.41 6.93 -15.35
N TRP A 68 -8.22 6.40 -15.07
CA TRP A 68 -8.09 5.14 -14.33
C TRP A 68 -8.69 5.25 -12.92
N MET A 69 -8.49 6.36 -12.21
CA MET A 69 -9.11 6.60 -10.89
C MET A 69 -10.64 6.60 -10.97
N HIS A 70 -11.24 7.22 -11.99
CA HIS A 70 -12.69 7.15 -12.21
C HIS A 70 -13.20 5.73 -12.44
N ASN A 71 -12.48 4.93 -13.24
CA ASN A 71 -12.81 3.52 -13.43
C ASN A 71 -12.69 2.74 -12.11
N ALA A 72 -11.71 3.11 -11.28
CA ALA A 72 -11.51 2.52 -9.97
C ALA A 72 -12.64 2.83 -8.98
N ALA A 73 -13.06 4.10 -8.91
CA ALA A 73 -14.21 4.51 -8.14
C ALA A 73 -15.49 3.77 -8.57
N SER A 74 -15.71 3.63 -9.89
CA SER A 74 -16.84 2.89 -10.45
C SER A 74 -16.82 1.42 -10.08
N TRP A 75 -15.64 0.80 -10.01
CA TRP A 75 -15.49 -0.57 -9.52
C TRP A 75 -15.80 -0.67 -8.02
N GLY A 76 -15.29 0.26 -7.20
CA GLY A 76 -15.60 0.34 -5.77
C GLY A 76 -17.10 0.54 -5.50
N GLU A 77 -17.80 1.30 -6.33
CA GLU A 77 -19.24 1.48 -6.22
C GLU A 77 -20.02 0.19 -6.50
N ARG A 78 -19.59 -0.59 -7.51
CA ARG A 78 -20.17 -1.92 -7.76
C ARG A 78 -19.92 -2.87 -6.58
N LEU A 79 -18.73 -2.83 -5.99
CA LEU A 79 -18.41 -3.62 -4.80
C LEU A 79 -19.30 -3.24 -3.60
N SER A 80 -19.51 -1.94 -3.36
CA SER A 80 -20.44 -1.44 -2.34
C SER A 80 -21.86 -1.94 -2.58
N LYS A 81 -22.38 -1.82 -3.81
CA LYS A 81 -23.72 -2.31 -4.18
C LYS A 81 -23.86 -3.82 -4.03
N ALA A 82 -22.83 -4.59 -4.38
CA ALA A 82 -22.81 -6.03 -4.19
C ALA A 82 -22.85 -6.41 -2.69
N ALA A 83 -22.09 -5.71 -1.85
CA ALA A 83 -22.12 -5.90 -0.40
C ALA A 83 -23.50 -5.59 0.19
N GLU A 84 -24.13 -4.47 -0.20
CA GLU A 84 -25.49 -4.15 0.26
C GLU A 84 -26.51 -5.20 -0.20
N SER A 85 -26.39 -5.68 -1.45
CA SER A 85 -27.26 -6.73 -1.98
C SER A 85 -27.09 -8.05 -1.22
N ALA A 86 -25.86 -8.40 -0.83
CA ALA A 86 -25.58 -9.57 -0.01
C ALA A 86 -26.13 -9.43 1.41
N ALA A 87 -25.99 -8.25 2.02
CA ALA A 87 -26.60 -7.94 3.31
C ALA A 87 -28.13 -8.06 3.28
N ALA A 88 -28.76 -7.52 2.23
CA ALA A 88 -30.20 -7.65 2.03
C ALA A 88 -30.61 -9.11 1.80
N ALA A 89 -29.84 -9.88 1.02
CA ALA A 89 -30.10 -11.31 0.81
C ALA A 89 -30.10 -12.08 2.14
N TYR A 90 -29.18 -11.78 3.05
CA TYR A 90 -29.16 -12.36 4.39
C TYR A 90 -30.42 -12.02 5.17
N ASP A 91 -30.85 -10.75 5.19
CA ASP A 91 -32.06 -10.34 5.90
C ASP A 91 -33.32 -11.03 5.37
N TYR A 92 -33.43 -11.18 4.04
CA TYR A 92 -34.52 -11.95 3.43
C TYR A 92 -34.47 -13.41 3.85
N ALA A 93 -33.28 -14.02 3.84
CA ALA A 93 -33.11 -15.41 4.27
C ALA A 93 -33.53 -15.58 5.73
N CYS A 94 -33.08 -14.70 6.64
CA CYS A 94 -33.45 -14.74 8.06
C CYS A 94 -34.96 -14.64 8.27
N ARG A 95 -35.62 -13.74 7.52
CA ARG A 95 -37.08 -13.54 7.61
C ARG A 95 -37.85 -14.74 7.08
N ASP A 96 -37.42 -15.31 5.97
CA ASP A 96 -38.21 -16.29 5.22
C ASP A 96 -37.92 -17.75 5.66
N THR A 97 -36.79 -17.98 6.34
CA THR A 97 -36.41 -19.27 6.93
C THR A 97 -37.02 -19.46 8.32
N PRO A 98 -37.78 -20.54 8.57
CA PRO A 98 -38.27 -20.84 9.91
C PRO A 98 -37.15 -20.88 10.97
N SER A 99 -37.45 -20.38 12.16
CA SER A 99 -36.54 -20.34 13.29
C SER A 99 -36.27 -21.73 13.87
N PRO A 100 -35.13 -21.93 14.59
CA PRO A 100 -34.87 -23.18 15.31
C PRO A 100 -35.96 -23.54 16.33
N SER A 101 -36.61 -22.55 16.94
CA SER A 101 -37.75 -22.76 17.84
C SER A 101 -38.98 -23.31 17.13
N GLU A 102 -39.31 -22.80 15.94
CA GLU A 102 -40.43 -23.34 15.15
C GLU A 102 -40.22 -24.82 14.78
N PHE A 103 -38.99 -25.20 14.44
CA PHE A 103 -38.64 -26.60 14.21
C PHE A 103 -38.75 -27.45 15.47
N LYS A 104 -38.25 -26.94 16.61
CA LYS A 104 -38.37 -27.61 17.91
C LYS A 104 -39.83 -27.84 18.30
N ASP A 105 -40.67 -26.83 18.17
CA ASP A 105 -42.09 -26.90 18.51
C ASP A 105 -42.84 -27.87 17.60
N ALA A 106 -42.53 -27.87 16.30
CA ALA A 106 -43.11 -28.82 15.35
C ALA A 106 -42.73 -30.28 15.69
N ARG A 107 -41.48 -30.54 16.09
CA ARG A 107 -41.06 -31.87 16.56
C ARG A 107 -41.80 -32.28 17.83
N GLN A 108 -41.91 -31.37 18.81
CA GLN A 108 -42.65 -31.65 20.05
C GLN A 108 -44.12 -31.93 19.78
N ASN A 109 -44.74 -31.21 18.84
CA ASN A 109 -46.13 -31.46 18.44
C ASN A 109 -46.28 -32.86 17.82
N ILE A 110 -45.38 -33.29 16.92
CA ILE A 110 -45.41 -34.65 16.36
C ILE A 110 -45.34 -35.70 17.48
N GLU A 111 -44.45 -35.53 18.46
CA GLU A 111 -44.35 -36.46 19.59
C GLU A 111 -45.63 -36.49 20.44
N ASN A 112 -46.23 -35.34 20.69
CA ASN A 112 -47.47 -35.23 21.44
C ASN A 112 -48.63 -35.91 20.71
N GLN A 113 -48.79 -35.67 19.41
CA GLN A 113 -49.83 -36.31 18.60
C GLN A 113 -49.62 -37.82 18.48
N ARG A 114 -48.37 -38.31 18.44
CA ARG A 114 -48.09 -39.76 18.46
C ARG A 114 -48.50 -40.45 19.75
N ARG A 115 -48.48 -39.73 20.88
CA ARG A 115 -48.84 -40.27 22.20
C ARG A 115 -50.33 -40.19 22.49
N PHE A 116 -50.97 -39.10 22.08
CA PHE A 116 -52.31 -38.74 22.53
C PHE A 116 -53.31 -38.44 21.40
N GLY A 117 -52.84 -38.28 20.17
CA GLY A 117 -53.66 -37.88 19.01
C GLY A 117 -54.18 -39.06 18.20
N SER A 118 -55.08 -38.76 17.27
CA SER A 118 -55.57 -39.71 16.27
C SER A 118 -54.54 -39.91 15.15
N PRO A 119 -54.65 -40.98 14.34
CA PRO A 119 -53.79 -41.16 13.16
C PRO A 119 -53.81 -39.96 12.20
N SER A 120 -54.95 -39.27 12.03
CA SER A 120 -55.03 -38.05 11.21
C SER A 120 -54.26 -36.87 11.82
N ASP A 121 -54.30 -36.69 13.14
CA ASP A 121 -53.56 -35.61 13.81
C ASP A 121 -52.05 -35.79 13.65
N VAL A 122 -51.57 -37.03 13.69
CA VAL A 122 -50.16 -37.36 13.43
C VAL A 122 -49.78 -37.04 11.98
N LEU A 123 -50.65 -37.35 11.01
CA LEU A 123 -50.41 -37.01 9.61
C LEU A 123 -50.33 -35.50 9.39
N ASP A 124 -51.24 -34.73 9.99
CA ASP A 124 -51.27 -33.28 9.90
C ASP A 124 -50.04 -32.63 10.55
N ALA A 125 -49.61 -33.13 11.71
CA ALA A 125 -48.39 -32.67 12.38
C ALA A 125 -47.13 -32.92 11.53
N ASN A 126 -47.01 -34.10 10.92
CA ASN A 126 -45.91 -34.39 9.99
C ASN A 126 -45.98 -33.49 8.74
N ALA A 127 -47.17 -33.22 8.20
CA ALA A 127 -47.35 -32.33 7.06
C ALA A 127 -46.97 -30.87 7.39
N ALA A 128 -47.27 -30.40 8.61
CA ALA A 128 -46.84 -29.09 9.08
C ALA A 128 -45.31 -28.99 9.20
N TYR A 129 -44.65 -30.00 9.77
CA TYR A 129 -43.19 -30.07 9.84
C TYR A 129 -42.54 -30.11 8.45
N ASN A 130 -43.08 -30.91 7.53
CA ASN A 130 -42.60 -30.96 6.15
C ASN A 130 -42.75 -29.60 5.43
N ARG A 131 -43.78 -28.81 5.75
CA ARG A 131 -43.92 -27.44 5.23
C ARG A 131 -42.79 -26.52 5.73
N LEU A 132 -42.35 -26.66 6.98
CA LEU A 132 -41.20 -25.91 7.50
C LEU A 132 -39.91 -26.30 6.76
N LEU A 133 -39.67 -27.60 6.56
CA LEU A 133 -38.53 -28.09 5.80
C LEU A 133 -38.52 -27.53 4.37
N SER A 134 -39.68 -27.53 3.68
CA SER A 134 -39.79 -26.97 2.32
C SER A 134 -39.56 -25.46 2.28
N ARG A 135 -40.08 -24.71 3.27
CA ARG A 135 -39.84 -23.26 3.38
C ARG A 135 -38.35 -22.95 3.57
N ALA A 136 -37.67 -23.65 4.49
CA ALA A 136 -36.24 -23.48 4.72
C ALA A 136 -35.41 -23.82 3.46
N LYS A 137 -35.74 -24.91 2.75
CA LYS A 137 -35.07 -25.26 1.48
C LYS A 137 -35.23 -24.17 0.42
N LYS A 138 -36.46 -23.64 0.26
CA LYS A 138 -36.74 -22.58 -0.70
C LYS A 138 -35.96 -21.31 -0.36
N ALA A 139 -36.01 -20.87 0.90
CA ALA A 139 -35.28 -19.68 1.36
C ALA A 139 -33.77 -19.83 1.18
N GLY A 140 -33.21 -21.01 1.46
CA GLY A 140 -31.79 -21.30 1.23
C GLY A 140 -31.38 -21.22 -0.25
N ASN A 141 -32.20 -21.76 -1.16
CA ASN A 141 -31.96 -21.64 -2.60
C ASN A 141 -32.04 -20.19 -3.07
N GLU A 142 -33.05 -19.44 -2.63
CA GLU A 142 -33.18 -18.02 -2.97
C GLU A 142 -32.02 -17.18 -2.42
N TYR A 143 -31.56 -17.48 -1.20
CA TYR A 143 -30.38 -16.85 -0.62
C TYR A 143 -29.15 -17.09 -1.48
N TYR A 144 -28.87 -18.36 -1.85
CA TYR A 144 -27.76 -18.73 -2.73
C TYR A 144 -27.80 -17.95 -4.05
N THR A 145 -28.95 -17.95 -4.74
CA THR A 145 -29.10 -17.26 -6.02
C THR A 145 -28.87 -15.75 -5.90
N ARG A 146 -29.37 -15.12 -4.83
CA ARG A 146 -29.16 -13.67 -4.61
C ARG A 146 -27.71 -13.34 -4.33
N ILE A 147 -27.00 -14.20 -3.57
CA ILE A 147 -25.57 -14.03 -3.31
C ILE A 147 -24.76 -14.18 -4.61
N GLU A 148 -25.02 -15.22 -5.43
CA GLU A 148 -24.35 -15.36 -6.72
C GLU A 148 -24.56 -14.17 -7.65
N ALA A 149 -25.81 -13.69 -7.74
CA ALA A 149 -26.14 -12.51 -8.53
C ALA A 149 -25.38 -11.27 -8.03
N ALA A 150 -25.35 -11.04 -6.71
CA ALA A 150 -24.60 -9.93 -6.12
C ALA A 150 -23.10 -10.01 -6.45
N LEU A 151 -22.48 -11.19 -6.30
CA LEU A 151 -21.05 -11.37 -6.59
C LEU A 151 -20.72 -11.14 -8.07
N THR A 152 -21.62 -11.54 -8.98
CA THR A 152 -21.43 -11.34 -10.42
C THR A 152 -21.41 -9.84 -10.78
N THR A 153 -22.13 -8.99 -10.06
CA THR A 153 -22.17 -7.54 -10.33
C THR A 153 -20.87 -6.81 -10.03
N VAL A 154 -19.97 -7.38 -9.21
CA VAL A 154 -18.64 -6.78 -8.96
C VAL A 154 -17.83 -6.74 -10.25
N GLY A 155 -17.90 -7.82 -11.03
CA GLY A 155 -17.19 -8.00 -12.29
C GLY A 155 -15.69 -8.25 -12.10
N HIS A 156 -14.94 -8.05 -13.17
CA HIS A 156 -13.49 -8.27 -13.17
C HIS A 156 -12.77 -7.31 -12.21
N PRO A 157 -11.66 -7.75 -11.59
CA PRO A 157 -10.83 -6.88 -10.77
C PRO A 157 -10.23 -5.75 -11.61
N MET A 158 -9.88 -4.66 -10.94
CA MET A 158 -9.24 -3.53 -11.61
C MET A 158 -7.86 -3.93 -12.15
N VAL A 159 -7.53 -3.40 -13.31
CA VAL A 159 -6.15 -3.45 -13.82
C VAL A 159 -5.29 -2.44 -13.08
N PRO A 160 -3.97 -2.68 -12.92
CA PRO A 160 -3.05 -1.71 -12.33
C PRO A 160 -3.12 -0.34 -13.01
N PRO A 161 -2.83 0.75 -12.27
CA PRO A 161 -2.84 2.09 -12.85
C PRO A 161 -1.83 2.20 -13.99
N PRO A 162 -2.14 2.97 -15.04
CA PRO A 162 -1.14 3.33 -16.03
C PRO A 162 -0.04 4.15 -15.34
N LEU A 163 1.21 3.87 -15.71
CA LEU A 163 2.35 4.64 -15.25
C LEU A 163 2.28 6.06 -15.81
N ILE A 164 2.43 7.06 -14.95
CA ILE A 164 2.57 8.45 -15.37
C ILE A 164 3.93 8.65 -16.08
N ALA A 165 4.96 7.94 -15.64
CA ALA A 165 6.27 7.88 -16.28
C ALA A 165 6.71 6.42 -16.44
N LYS A 166 7.06 6.00 -17.67
CA LYS A 166 7.47 4.61 -17.99
C LYS A 166 8.83 4.23 -17.38
N ARG A 167 9.63 5.24 -17.01
CA ARG A 167 10.91 5.21 -16.30
C ARG A 167 11.21 6.68 -15.98
N ALA A 168 11.73 6.99 -14.79
CA ALA A 168 12.33 8.30 -14.54
C ALA A 168 13.67 8.37 -15.30
N VAL A 169 13.60 8.55 -16.62
CA VAL A 169 14.74 9.07 -17.36
C VAL A 169 14.65 10.57 -17.19
N ILE A 170 15.39 11.11 -16.24
CA ILE A 170 15.54 12.56 -16.13
C ILE A 170 16.36 12.98 -17.37
N PRO A 171 15.79 13.79 -18.29
CA PRO A 171 16.52 14.24 -19.46
C PRO A 171 17.83 14.90 -19.05
N HIS A 172 18.92 14.62 -19.76
CA HIS A 172 20.28 15.10 -19.46
C HIS A 172 20.32 16.63 -19.21
N GLY A 173 19.50 17.41 -19.93
CA GLY A 173 19.39 18.87 -19.74
C GLY A 173 18.62 19.34 -18.50
N LEU A 174 17.94 18.44 -17.78
CA LEU A 174 17.29 18.69 -16.48
C LEU A 174 18.11 18.14 -15.30
N VAL A 175 19.16 17.35 -15.58
CA VAL A 175 20.14 16.93 -14.58
C VAL A 175 21.14 18.07 -14.41
N ARG A 176 20.91 18.92 -13.42
CA ARG A 176 21.94 19.88 -12.97
C ARG A 176 23.06 19.10 -12.26
N GLY A 177 24.28 19.62 -12.28
CA GLY A 177 25.44 19.03 -11.59
C GLY A 177 26.34 18.14 -12.46
N PRO A 178 27.39 17.54 -11.87
CA PRO A 178 28.45 16.84 -12.60
C PRO A 178 28.17 15.35 -12.88
N GLY A 179 27.10 14.78 -12.33
CA GLY A 179 26.80 13.35 -12.40
C GLY A 179 25.52 13.00 -13.17
N GLU A 180 25.21 11.71 -13.19
CA GLU A 180 24.02 11.14 -13.82
C GLU A 180 23.19 10.33 -12.83
N TRP A 181 21.87 10.42 -12.93
CA TRP A 181 20.96 9.56 -12.15
C TRP A 181 20.89 8.16 -12.75
N ALA A 182 21.18 7.15 -11.93
CA ALA A 182 21.15 5.75 -12.32
C ALA A 182 20.21 4.96 -11.40
N THR A 183 19.39 4.09 -12.01
CA THR A 183 18.61 3.10 -11.25
C THR A 183 19.52 1.95 -10.82
N LYS A 184 19.53 1.64 -9.53
CA LYS A 184 20.38 0.60 -8.96
C LYS A 184 19.49 -0.51 -8.40
N SER A 185 19.77 -1.74 -8.82
CA SER A 185 19.06 -2.91 -8.30
C SER A 185 19.54 -3.19 -6.88
N ARG A 186 18.69 -2.91 -5.89
CA ARG A 186 18.97 -3.18 -4.49
C ARG A 186 17.80 -3.97 -3.87
N ARG A 187 18.07 -4.69 -2.77
CA ARG A 187 17.08 -5.47 -2.03
C ARG A 187 16.08 -4.54 -1.32
N ASP A 188 14.80 -4.90 -1.27
CA ASP A 188 13.84 -4.14 -0.47
C ASP A 188 14.19 -4.16 1.03
N GLY A 189 14.03 -3.03 1.72
CA GLY A 189 14.25 -2.91 3.16
C GLY A 189 14.08 -1.49 3.70
N PRO A 190 14.01 -1.33 5.04
CA PRO A 190 13.72 -0.04 5.71
C PRO A 190 14.70 1.10 5.37
N TRP A 191 15.93 0.75 5.00
CA TRP A 191 16.94 1.72 4.58
C TRP A 191 16.54 2.46 3.28
N ARG A 192 15.72 1.85 2.41
CA ARG A 192 15.20 2.48 1.19
C ARG A 192 14.23 3.61 1.49
N ASP A 193 13.34 3.38 2.45
CA ASP A 193 12.35 4.38 2.86
C ASP A 193 13.05 5.56 3.53
N TYR A 194 14.07 5.28 4.34
CA TYR A 194 14.92 6.30 4.95
C TYR A 194 15.68 7.12 3.90
N GLU A 195 16.33 6.47 2.92
CA GLU A 195 17.04 7.14 1.82
C GLU A 195 16.09 8.12 1.10
N GLN A 196 14.91 7.65 0.70
CA GLN A 196 13.90 8.51 0.06
C GLN A 196 13.42 9.65 0.97
N GLN A 197 13.24 9.39 2.27
CA GLN A 197 12.85 10.41 3.24
C GLN A 197 13.90 11.53 3.30
N VAL A 198 15.17 11.18 3.42
CA VAL A 198 16.21 12.17 3.71
C VAL A 198 16.77 12.82 2.45
N THR A 199 16.68 12.20 1.27
CA THR A 199 17.16 12.80 0.01
C THR A 199 16.05 13.40 -0.83
N GLY A 200 14.80 12.96 -0.64
CA GLY A 200 13.65 13.35 -1.47
C GLY A 200 13.62 12.67 -2.84
N TYR A 201 14.60 11.82 -3.17
CA TYR A 201 14.67 11.11 -4.44
C TYR A 201 14.02 9.72 -4.34
N PRO A 202 13.44 9.19 -5.44
CA PRO A 202 12.84 7.86 -5.43
C PRO A 202 13.83 6.78 -5.01
N ALA A 203 13.44 5.92 -4.06
CA ALA A 203 14.33 4.89 -3.54
C ALA A 203 14.90 3.97 -4.63
N GLY A 204 16.23 3.75 -4.61
CA GLY A 204 16.94 2.96 -5.63
C GLY A 204 17.39 3.77 -6.84
N MET A 205 17.41 5.09 -6.72
CA MET A 205 18.11 6.01 -7.62
C MET A 205 19.36 6.52 -6.92
N GLU A 206 20.50 6.41 -7.57
CA GLU A 206 21.76 6.99 -7.11
C GLU A 206 22.28 8.00 -8.13
N TYR A 207 22.96 9.03 -7.67
CA TYR A 207 23.63 10.02 -8.47
C TYR A 207 25.10 9.64 -8.67
N ASP A 208 25.43 9.07 -9.83
CA ASP A 208 26.79 8.65 -10.18
C ASP A 208 27.59 9.86 -10.68
N VAL A 209 28.58 10.29 -9.89
CA VAL A 209 29.50 11.37 -10.26
C VAL A 209 30.80 10.79 -10.81
N PRO A 210 31.24 11.17 -12.03
CA PRO A 210 32.53 10.77 -12.57
C PRO A 210 33.67 11.12 -11.61
N ARG A 211 34.64 10.20 -11.48
CA ARG A 211 35.83 10.39 -10.65
C ARG A 211 37.09 10.19 -11.48
N ASP A 212 38.03 11.11 -11.35
CA ASP A 212 39.29 11.03 -12.06
C ASP A 212 40.09 9.79 -11.63
N GLY A 213 40.59 9.04 -12.62
CA GLY A 213 41.41 7.86 -12.37
C GLY A 213 40.66 6.65 -11.80
N GLY A 214 39.32 6.59 -11.89
CA GLY A 214 38.57 5.43 -11.46
C GLY A 214 37.10 5.40 -11.88
N PRO A 215 36.32 4.42 -11.37
CA PRO A 215 34.88 4.37 -11.64
C PRO A 215 34.15 5.55 -10.98
N PRO A 216 32.97 5.93 -11.51
CA PRO A 216 32.08 6.89 -10.87
C PRO A 216 31.77 6.52 -9.42
N VAL A 217 31.53 7.54 -8.60
CA VAL A 217 31.12 7.40 -7.20
C VAL A 217 29.65 7.74 -7.10
N ALA A 218 28.90 6.83 -6.49
CA ALA A 218 27.49 7.02 -6.23
C ALA A 218 27.26 7.88 -4.98
N PHE A 219 26.18 8.64 -5.03
CA PHE A 219 25.60 9.38 -3.91
C PHE A 219 24.09 9.10 -3.88
N ASP A 220 23.49 9.08 -2.70
CA ASP A 220 22.05 8.85 -2.56
C ASP A 220 21.22 10.08 -2.98
N GLY A 221 21.84 11.27 -3.02
CA GLY A 221 21.19 12.52 -3.41
C GLY A 221 22.11 13.56 -4.02
N PHE A 222 21.52 14.50 -4.78
CA PHE A 222 22.19 15.71 -5.23
C PHE A 222 21.24 16.90 -5.24
N GLU A 223 21.51 17.93 -4.44
CA GLU A 223 20.70 19.13 -4.33
C GLU A 223 21.34 20.29 -5.12
N PRO A 224 20.89 20.56 -6.36
CA PRO A 224 21.56 21.50 -7.26
C PRO A 224 21.46 22.97 -6.85
N ASP A 225 20.48 23.30 -6.01
CA ASP A 225 20.17 24.68 -5.61
C ASP A 225 20.81 25.09 -4.27
N VAL A 226 21.57 24.19 -3.64
CA VAL A 226 22.26 24.46 -2.38
C VAL A 226 23.69 24.94 -2.65
N GLY A 227 23.94 26.21 -2.35
CA GLY A 227 25.24 26.82 -2.60
C GLY A 227 25.53 27.04 -4.09
N PRO A 228 26.76 27.48 -4.44
CA PRO A 228 27.09 27.88 -5.81
C PRO A 228 27.21 26.70 -6.79
N ASN A 229 27.54 25.49 -6.30
CA ASN A 229 27.81 24.32 -7.12
C ASN A 229 26.88 23.13 -6.81
N GLY A 230 25.92 23.31 -5.89
CA GLY A 230 25.08 22.23 -5.35
C GLY A 230 25.66 21.59 -4.07
N LEU A 231 24.97 20.55 -3.60
CA LEU A 231 25.32 19.71 -2.45
C LEU A 231 25.12 18.24 -2.80
N LEU A 232 26.13 17.39 -2.56
CA LEU A 232 26.00 15.93 -2.67
C LEU A 232 25.52 15.37 -1.34
N VAL A 233 24.65 14.37 -1.37
CA VAL A 233 24.01 13.81 -0.16
C VAL A 233 24.24 12.31 -0.09
N GLU A 234 24.66 11.84 1.08
CA GLU A 234 24.78 10.42 1.44
C GLU A 234 23.83 10.11 2.59
N ALA A 235 23.13 8.98 2.56
CA ALA A 235 22.17 8.58 3.58
C ALA A 235 22.60 7.29 4.27
N LYS A 236 22.70 7.34 5.61
CA LYS A 236 22.90 6.13 6.43
C LYS A 236 21.70 5.94 7.35
N GLY A 237 20.88 4.92 7.03
CA GLY A 237 19.70 4.54 7.82
C GLY A 237 20.05 3.89 9.16
N THR A 238 19.05 3.33 9.83
CA THR A 238 19.22 2.62 11.10
C THR A 238 19.94 1.27 10.94
N GLY A 239 20.60 0.79 12.00
CA GLY A 239 21.21 -0.53 12.06
C GLY A 239 22.74 -0.52 12.07
N TYR A 240 23.37 0.61 12.36
CA TYR A 240 24.82 0.77 12.38
C TYR A 240 25.38 0.92 13.80
N GLU A 241 24.56 1.29 14.80
CA GLU A 241 25.00 1.51 16.19
C GLU A 241 25.80 0.33 16.78
N TRP A 242 25.46 -0.91 16.40
CA TRP A 242 26.17 -2.10 16.89
C TRP A 242 27.64 -2.14 16.46
N MET A 243 28.02 -1.41 15.40
CA MET A 243 29.40 -1.27 14.93
C MET A 243 30.20 -0.27 15.76
N VAL A 244 29.54 0.60 16.54
CA VAL A 244 30.20 1.63 17.35
C VAL A 244 30.53 1.07 18.74
N GLY A 245 31.77 1.27 19.17
CA GLY A 245 32.29 0.91 20.48
C GLY A 245 31.71 1.78 21.60
N ASP A 246 32.17 1.51 22.82
CA ASP A 246 31.84 2.33 24.00
C ASP A 246 32.71 3.60 24.06
N ASP A 247 33.80 3.62 23.30
CA ASP A 247 34.71 4.75 23.09
C ASP A 247 34.19 5.76 22.05
N GLY A 248 33.03 5.51 21.44
CA GLY A 248 32.45 6.37 20.41
C GLY A 248 33.02 6.12 19.01
N GLU A 249 34.00 5.23 18.88
CA GLU A 249 34.64 4.90 17.61
C GLU A 249 34.04 3.66 16.96
N PHE A 250 34.22 3.51 15.65
CA PHE A 250 33.90 2.24 15.01
C PHE A 250 34.82 1.13 15.52
N LYS A 251 34.23 -0.02 15.88
CA LYS A 251 34.96 -1.19 16.34
C LYS A 251 35.95 -1.66 15.26
N PRO A 252 37.20 -1.98 15.65
CA PRO A 252 38.23 -2.38 14.69
C PRO A 252 37.89 -3.73 14.03
N ASN A 253 38.40 -3.94 12.82
CA ASN A 253 38.26 -5.18 12.03
C ASN A 253 36.82 -5.57 11.65
N ILE A 254 35.87 -4.63 11.71
CA ILE A 254 34.52 -4.82 11.16
C ILE A 254 34.51 -4.35 9.71
N LYS A 255 34.16 -5.26 8.78
CA LYS A 255 34.08 -4.94 7.35
C LYS A 255 33.20 -3.70 7.08
N GLY A 256 32.05 -3.59 7.71
CA GLY A 256 31.14 -2.45 7.53
C GLY A 256 31.75 -1.10 7.92
N ALA A 257 32.58 -1.06 8.97
CA ALA A 257 33.31 0.16 9.35
C ALA A 257 34.38 0.53 8.31
N GLN A 258 35.05 -0.48 7.76
CA GLN A 258 36.03 -0.28 6.70
C GLN A 258 35.37 0.20 5.40
N ASP A 259 34.19 -0.35 5.06
CA ASP A 259 33.41 0.07 3.89
C ASP A 259 33.00 1.56 4.01
N ILE A 260 32.63 2.04 5.21
CA ILE A 260 32.33 3.46 5.48
C ILE A 260 33.57 4.34 5.27
N SER A 261 34.72 3.95 5.82
CA SER A 261 35.97 4.71 5.66
C SER A 261 36.41 4.80 4.19
N ASP A 262 36.33 3.69 3.46
CA ASP A 262 36.66 3.65 2.03
C ASP A 262 35.69 4.51 1.21
N GLU A 263 34.42 4.59 1.60
CA GLU A 263 33.40 5.45 0.98
C GLU A 263 33.67 6.93 1.21
N LEU A 264 33.96 7.33 2.46
CA LEU A 264 34.35 8.70 2.81
C LEU A 264 35.55 9.16 1.96
N LEU A 265 36.58 8.33 1.80
CA LEU A 265 37.73 8.66 0.97
C LEU A 265 37.35 8.89 -0.50
N ARG A 266 36.55 7.99 -1.10
CA ARG A 266 36.13 8.12 -2.51
C ARG A 266 35.28 9.38 -2.72
N GLN A 267 34.36 9.64 -1.81
CA GLN A 267 33.49 10.80 -1.85
C GLN A 267 34.27 12.10 -1.63
N TYR A 268 35.21 12.13 -0.69
CA TYR A 268 36.10 13.27 -0.48
C TYR A 268 36.90 13.63 -1.75
N GLN A 269 37.43 12.63 -2.47
CA GLN A 269 38.12 12.85 -3.74
C GLN A 269 37.22 13.52 -4.79
N VAL A 270 35.96 13.08 -4.88
CA VAL A 270 34.96 13.69 -5.78
C VAL A 270 34.65 15.13 -5.37
N SER A 271 34.53 15.40 -4.07
CA SER A 271 34.33 16.77 -3.56
C SER A 271 35.49 17.69 -3.93
N LEU A 272 36.73 17.22 -3.84
CA LEU A 272 37.90 17.98 -4.28
C LEU A 272 37.89 18.25 -5.79
N GLN A 273 37.52 17.25 -6.59
CA GLN A 273 37.46 17.35 -8.05
C GLN A 273 36.38 18.33 -8.53
N THR A 274 35.18 18.23 -7.96
CA THR A 274 33.99 18.99 -8.39
C THR A 274 33.85 20.33 -7.68
N GLY A 275 34.49 20.48 -6.53
CA GLY A 275 34.30 21.63 -5.64
C GLY A 275 32.96 21.62 -4.89
N ILE A 276 32.20 20.52 -4.94
CA ILE A 276 30.87 20.38 -4.34
C ILE A 276 30.99 19.78 -2.93
N PRO A 277 30.47 20.43 -1.87
CA PRO A 277 30.46 19.85 -0.53
C PRO A 277 29.53 18.63 -0.43
N ILE A 278 29.72 17.84 0.63
CA ILE A 278 28.99 16.60 0.87
C ILE A 278 28.35 16.64 2.25
N GLU A 279 27.08 16.23 2.35
CA GLU A 279 26.37 16.06 3.61
C GLU A 279 25.99 14.59 3.81
N TRP A 280 26.46 14.00 4.90
CA TRP A 280 26.06 12.67 5.35
C TRP A 280 24.89 12.80 6.33
N ARG A 281 23.71 12.33 5.91
CA ARG A 281 22.47 12.31 6.68
C ARG A 281 22.31 10.97 7.39
N VAL A 282 22.57 10.95 8.69
CA VAL A 282 22.68 9.73 9.47
C VAL A 282 21.52 9.61 10.45
N ALA A 283 20.85 8.45 10.48
CA ALA A 283 19.66 8.21 11.28
C ALA A 283 19.96 8.16 12.79
N GLU A 284 21.08 7.53 13.14
CA GLU A 284 21.45 7.18 14.51
C GLU A 284 22.50 8.17 15.04
N PRO A 285 22.22 8.92 16.13
CA PRO A 285 23.16 9.91 16.66
C PRO A 285 24.53 9.34 17.01
N LYS A 286 24.58 8.14 17.62
CA LYS A 286 25.83 7.48 18.00
C LYS A 286 26.67 7.10 16.77
N THR A 287 26.01 6.65 15.69
CA THR A 287 26.68 6.36 14.42
C THR A 287 27.16 7.65 13.75
N ALA A 288 26.38 8.73 13.82
CA ALA A 288 26.74 10.02 13.26
C ALA A 288 28.00 10.60 13.91
N GLU A 289 28.11 10.49 15.24
CA GLU A 289 29.30 10.91 15.99
C GLU A 289 30.54 10.11 15.57
N ALA A 290 30.44 8.78 15.46
CA ALA A 290 31.54 7.94 14.98
C ALA A 290 32.00 8.29 13.55
N ILE A 291 31.06 8.63 12.65
CA ILE A 291 31.39 9.07 11.29
C ILE A 291 32.05 10.46 11.31
N ALA A 292 31.59 11.37 12.17
CA ALA A 292 32.19 12.69 12.33
C ALA A 292 33.65 12.59 12.82
N ASN A 293 33.94 11.71 13.77
CA ASN A 293 35.30 11.45 14.25
C ASN A 293 36.21 10.94 13.12
N LEU A 294 35.73 9.99 12.29
CA LEU A 294 36.48 9.52 11.11
C LEU A 294 36.78 10.65 10.11
N ILE A 295 35.82 11.55 9.89
CA ILE A 295 35.98 12.70 9.00
C ILE A 295 37.03 13.66 9.55
N ASP A 296 37.02 13.92 10.85
CA ASP A 296 37.98 14.82 11.50
C ASP A 296 39.39 14.22 11.52
N ASP A 297 39.53 12.95 11.89
CA ASP A 297 40.81 12.22 11.91
C ASP A 297 41.45 12.14 10.52
N ALA A 298 40.63 11.96 9.48
CA ALA A 298 41.09 11.90 8.09
C ALA A 298 41.29 13.30 7.46
N GLY A 299 40.88 14.38 8.14
CA GLY A 299 40.99 15.76 7.66
C GLY A 299 39.98 16.13 6.57
N TYR A 300 38.82 15.46 6.51
CA TYR A 300 37.78 15.66 5.48
C TYR A 300 36.75 16.74 5.85
N GLY A 301 36.77 17.25 7.09
CA GLY A 301 35.75 18.16 7.64
C GLY A 301 35.58 19.51 6.93
N SER A 302 36.49 19.88 6.01
CA SER A 302 36.31 21.05 5.14
C SER A 302 35.38 20.81 3.95
N ARG A 303 35.02 19.55 3.68
CA ARG A 303 34.27 19.10 2.51
C ARG A 303 33.09 18.20 2.83
N ILE A 304 33.21 17.39 3.89
CA ILE A 304 32.17 16.44 4.30
C ILE A 304 31.66 16.85 5.69
N HIS A 305 30.34 17.00 5.80
CA HIS A 305 29.67 17.31 7.07
C HIS A 305 28.65 16.22 7.41
N VAL A 306 28.49 15.93 8.69
CA VAL A 306 27.51 14.94 9.18
C VAL A 306 26.36 15.68 9.84
N VAL A 307 25.13 15.28 9.52
CA VAL A 307 23.92 15.76 10.16
C VAL A 307 23.08 14.58 10.62
N VAL A 308 22.50 14.69 11.81
CA VAL A 308 21.59 13.68 12.35
C VAL A 308 20.19 13.98 11.84
N VAL A 309 19.59 13.03 11.11
CA VAL A 309 18.22 13.13 10.60
C VAL A 309 17.45 11.88 11.01
N PRO A 310 16.57 11.93 12.03
CA PRO A 310 15.83 10.75 12.48
C PRO A 310 14.89 10.20 11.39
N PRO A 311 14.65 8.87 11.36
CA PRO A 311 13.61 8.28 10.50
C PRO A 311 12.22 8.79 10.91
N ALA A 312 11.32 8.92 9.92
CA ALA A 312 9.95 9.42 10.08
C ALA A 312 8.99 8.38 10.69
#